data_AF-A0A832JAM2-F1
#
_entry.id   AF-A0A832JAM2-F1
#
_cell.length_a   1.000
_cell.length_b   1.000
_cell.length_c   1.000
_cell.angle_alpha   90.00
_cell.angle_beta   90.00
_cell.angle_gamma   90.00
#
_symmetry.space_group_name_H-M   'P 1'
#
loop_
_entity.id
_entity.type
_entity.pdbx_description
1 polymer ?
#
loop_
_entity_poly.entity_id
_entity_poly.type
_entity_poly.pdbx_seq_one_letter_code
_entity_poly.pdbx_strand_id
1 'polypeptide(L)'
;PPDAQAPQEVLRRMEILERISELLSSVHDLPHLLEALLLHLFEVVPAERGVVFLLNPGTGELVPEAVLLRSEGGNEEVRVSRSILERVVQERRPLLVLDALSDGEWGISASVQALGLRSVICTPLICRDELLGVLQLDTSHLHHLFTPQDLELVRIAAHQAALRIHETYLLRERAHQEALRTNLRRYFSPQVADRFLAGELNLYQTRRVEATILYSDIRDFTPLAETMEPDALIRLLNEYFSEMSSIILKHDGIIDKYIGDAILAVFGSPLEDPDHTLKALLAALEMQAALEAWNRRRVSKGEQEIRMGIGIHCGEVVHGNLGSEERVDFTVIGDTVNTAARLVAAARPGEIWVSDAVRERMRDWFEFEPLPPMQFKGKSQLIPVYQVVGPKDEERLLQRCTWLRFYRVAATTHIGRVREKNEDLCLVDEERGIFVVVDGVGSYEGGVEASQLTLDILQEHLANLVSSPLKEEDLGRALRISHEALREKSRATGRRYGVTLAVGVLQDRWFYFASVGDARVYRFREGHLEQLSRDQSVVWTLMEQGLLSRDQARRHPLRNVITFCLGKDEEWEPEVQRVAVQRNDWLLLCTDGLWEMLS
;
A
#
# COMPACT_ATOMS: atom_id res chain seq x y z
N PRO A 1 26.83 55.69 -17.15
CA PRO A 1 25.52 55.92 -16.51
C PRO A 1 25.14 54.73 -15.61
N PRO A 2 24.85 54.95 -14.32
CA PRO A 2 24.50 53.89 -13.38
C PRO A 2 23.22 53.10 -13.74
N ASP A 3 22.37 53.63 -14.63
CA ASP A 3 21.11 52.99 -15.05
C ASP A 3 21.26 51.82 -16.05
N ALA A 4 22.45 51.55 -16.59
CA ALA A 4 22.67 50.45 -17.53
C ALA A 4 23.02 49.10 -16.84
N GLN A 5 23.41 49.13 -15.55
CA GLN A 5 23.84 47.94 -14.80
C GLN A 5 22.67 47.21 -14.10
N ALA A 6 21.61 47.92 -13.72
CA ALA A 6 20.49 47.35 -12.98
C ALA A 6 19.75 46.20 -13.73
N PRO A 7 19.52 46.26 -15.07
CA PRO A 7 18.89 45.15 -15.79
C PRO A 7 19.78 43.89 -15.87
N GLN A 8 21.10 44.06 -15.96
CA GLN A 8 22.05 42.93 -16.03
C GLN A 8 22.18 42.21 -14.69
N GLU A 9 22.11 42.95 -13.57
CA GLU A 9 22.17 42.35 -12.23
C GLU A 9 20.91 41.55 -11.88
N VAL A 10 19.73 42.04 -12.28
CA VAL A 10 18.45 41.31 -12.13
C VAL A 10 18.48 40.01 -12.94
N LEU A 11 18.95 40.06 -14.19
CA LEU A 11 19.07 38.87 -15.04
C LEU A 11 20.01 37.83 -14.44
N ARG A 12 21.19 38.26 -13.95
CA ARG A 12 22.17 37.37 -13.32
C ARG A 12 21.62 36.67 -12.05
N ARG A 13 20.80 37.37 -11.26
CA ARG A 13 20.13 36.79 -10.08
C ARG A 13 19.04 35.78 -10.48
N MET A 14 18.30 36.04 -11.56
CA MET A 14 17.31 35.09 -12.09
C MET A 14 17.97 33.81 -12.62
N GLU A 15 19.05 33.92 -13.39
CA GLU A 15 19.82 32.78 -13.91
C GLU A 15 20.35 31.87 -12.79
N ILE A 16 20.73 32.45 -11.65
CA ILE A 16 21.20 31.67 -10.50
C ILE A 16 20.06 30.96 -9.79
N LEU A 17 18.88 31.59 -9.64
CA LEU A 17 17.72 30.89 -9.09
C LEU A 17 17.27 29.72 -9.98
N GLU A 18 17.39 29.87 -11.29
CA GLU A 18 17.13 28.79 -12.25
C GLU A 18 18.14 27.65 -12.08
N ARG A 19 19.45 27.96 -12.04
CA ARG A 19 20.51 26.95 -11.79
C ARG A 19 20.34 26.25 -10.44
N ILE A 20 20.00 26.99 -9.38
CA ILE A 20 19.68 26.40 -8.06
C ILE A 20 18.49 25.43 -8.20
N SER A 21 17.43 25.83 -8.89
CA SER A 21 16.26 24.98 -9.12
C SER A 21 16.58 23.69 -9.91
N GLU A 22 17.43 23.78 -10.94
CA GLU A 22 17.89 22.64 -11.73
C GLU A 22 18.77 21.67 -10.90
N LEU A 23 19.67 22.21 -10.08
CA LEU A 23 20.54 21.41 -9.22
C LEU A 23 19.77 20.72 -8.11
N LEU A 24 18.86 21.45 -7.48
CA LEU A 24 17.94 20.86 -6.51
C LEU A 24 17.13 19.74 -7.15
N SER A 25 16.88 19.76 -8.46
CA SER A 25 16.15 18.72 -9.19
C SER A 25 16.97 17.50 -9.62
N SER A 26 18.29 17.62 -9.69
CA SER A 26 19.17 16.59 -10.27
C SER A 26 20.06 15.86 -9.25
N VAL A 27 20.36 16.48 -8.11
CA VAL A 27 21.25 15.89 -7.08
C VAL A 27 20.42 15.19 -6.00
N HIS A 28 20.74 13.91 -5.75
CA HIS A 28 20.06 13.09 -4.74
C HIS A 28 20.77 13.03 -3.38
N ASP A 29 22.00 13.54 -3.30
CA ASP A 29 22.77 13.57 -2.05
C ASP A 29 22.71 14.94 -1.37
N LEU A 30 22.31 14.93 -0.09
CA LEU A 30 21.94 16.14 0.63
C LEU A 30 23.14 17.05 0.93
N PRO A 31 24.29 16.55 1.42
CA PRO A 31 25.46 17.39 1.64
C PRO A 31 25.95 18.08 0.37
N HIS A 32 26.14 17.32 -0.72
CA HIS A 32 26.61 17.86 -2.00
C HIS A 32 25.64 18.91 -2.57
N LEU A 33 24.33 18.69 -2.41
CA LEU A 33 23.30 19.61 -2.85
C LEU A 33 23.34 20.94 -2.08
N LEU A 34 23.53 20.89 -0.76
CA LEU A 34 23.61 22.08 0.08
C LEU A 34 24.92 22.85 -0.13
N GLU A 35 26.03 22.15 -0.39
CA GLU A 35 27.29 22.80 -0.81
C GLU A 35 27.12 23.51 -2.16
N ALA A 36 26.49 22.86 -3.15
CA ALA A 36 26.21 23.47 -4.45
C ALA A 36 25.30 24.71 -4.33
N LEU A 37 24.28 24.65 -3.46
CA LEU A 37 23.43 25.80 -3.13
C LEU A 37 24.26 26.99 -2.64
N LEU A 38 25.17 26.75 -1.68
CA LEU A 38 26.06 27.78 -1.15
C LEU A 38 26.98 28.35 -2.23
N LEU A 39 27.55 27.49 -3.09
CA LEU A 39 28.41 27.91 -4.20
C LEU A 39 27.71 28.88 -5.14
N HIS A 40 26.46 28.59 -5.53
CA HIS A 40 25.70 29.47 -6.41
C HIS A 40 25.23 30.76 -5.73
N LEU A 41 24.88 30.71 -4.45
CA LEU A 41 24.59 31.93 -3.69
C LEU A 41 25.82 32.85 -3.63
N PHE A 42 27.03 32.31 -3.49
CA PHE A 42 28.28 33.08 -3.46
C PHE A 42 28.61 33.75 -4.80
N GLU A 43 28.03 33.33 -5.93
CA GLU A 43 28.27 33.98 -7.22
C GLU A 43 27.64 35.39 -7.30
N VAL A 44 26.59 35.65 -6.53
CA VAL A 44 25.81 36.90 -6.54
C VAL A 44 25.70 37.60 -5.19
N VAL A 45 25.76 36.85 -4.09
CA VAL A 45 25.85 37.42 -2.75
C VAL A 45 27.33 37.52 -2.39
N PRO A 46 27.83 38.70 -1.97
CA PRO A 46 29.24 38.89 -1.61
C PRO A 46 29.55 38.31 -0.21
N ALA A 47 29.07 37.10 0.06
CA ALA A 47 29.30 36.35 1.28
C ALA A 47 30.72 35.78 1.31
N GLU A 48 31.34 35.81 2.48
CA GLU A 48 32.63 35.15 2.74
C GLU A 48 32.43 33.75 3.30
N ARG A 49 31.36 33.58 4.08
CA ARG A 49 31.03 32.34 4.76
C ARG A 49 29.55 32.02 4.60
N GLY A 50 29.27 30.73 4.42
CA GLY A 50 27.95 30.18 4.25
C GLY A 50 27.84 28.86 4.98
N VAL A 51 26.79 28.69 5.77
CA VAL A 51 26.55 27.48 6.54
C VAL A 51 25.09 27.09 6.45
N VAL A 52 24.85 25.84 6.15
CA VAL A 52 23.52 25.23 6.30
C VAL A 52 23.54 24.34 7.53
N PHE A 53 22.70 24.67 8.49
CA PHE A 53 22.40 23.83 9.65
C PHE A 53 21.13 23.05 9.38
N LEU A 54 21.13 21.75 9.68
CA LEU A 54 19.93 20.93 9.73
C LEU A 54 19.58 20.61 11.18
N LEU A 55 18.29 20.58 11.48
CA LEU A 55 17.80 20.20 12.79
C LEU A 55 17.87 18.68 12.92
N ASN A 56 18.54 18.18 13.95
CA ASN A 56 18.49 16.76 14.26
C ASN A 56 17.13 16.43 14.90
N PRO A 57 16.30 15.57 14.31
CA PRO A 57 14.97 15.27 14.84
C PRO A 57 14.99 14.54 16.18
N GLY A 58 16.10 13.88 16.55
CA GLY A 58 16.23 13.16 17.82
C GLY A 58 16.69 14.02 18.99
N THR A 59 17.57 15.00 18.76
CA THR A 59 18.12 15.87 19.81
C THR A 59 17.55 17.29 19.81
N GLY A 60 16.95 17.72 18.70
CA GLY A 60 16.50 19.10 18.48
C GLY A 60 17.65 20.10 18.30
N GLU A 61 18.89 19.62 18.13
CA GLU A 61 20.06 20.47 17.96
C GLU A 61 20.30 20.76 16.47
N LEU A 62 20.78 21.97 16.18
CA LEU A 62 21.24 22.36 14.85
C LEU A 62 22.64 21.82 14.61
N VAL A 63 22.79 20.96 13.60
CA VAL A 63 24.07 20.37 13.18
C VAL A 63 24.47 20.97 11.84
N PRO A 64 25.72 21.42 11.67
CA PRO A 64 26.19 21.91 10.37
C PRO A 64 26.24 20.76 9.36
N GLU A 65 25.48 20.88 8.28
CA GLU A 65 25.42 19.89 7.20
C GLU A 65 26.29 20.29 6.01
N ALA A 66 26.39 21.59 5.71
CA ALA A 66 27.23 22.12 4.65
C ALA A 66 27.88 23.45 5.06
N VAL A 67 29.15 23.63 4.66
CA VAL A 67 29.96 24.81 4.98
C VAL A 67 30.72 25.24 3.72
N LEU A 68 30.70 26.54 3.42
CA LEU A 68 31.49 27.13 2.34
C LEU A 68 32.21 28.40 2.82
N LEU A 69 33.51 28.51 2.49
CA LEU A 69 34.37 29.65 2.79
C LEU A 69 35.00 30.18 1.48
N ARG A 70 35.05 31.51 1.29
CA ARG A 70 35.61 32.12 0.06
C ARG A 70 37.15 32.16 0.02
N SER A 71 37.85 31.95 1.14
CA SER A 71 39.32 31.99 1.23
C SER A 71 39.94 30.65 1.64
N GLU A 72 41.04 30.24 1.00
CA GLU A 72 41.79 28.96 1.23
C GLU A 72 42.61 28.91 2.55
N GLY A 73 42.17 29.63 3.59
CA GLY A 73 42.90 29.78 4.85
C GLY A 73 42.43 28.85 5.97
N GLY A 74 42.69 27.54 5.83
CA GLY A 74 42.74 26.62 6.97
C GLY A 74 41.40 26.18 7.58
N ASN A 75 41.48 25.04 8.26
CA ASN A 75 40.40 24.32 8.94
C ASN A 75 39.92 25.09 10.20
N GLU A 76 39.52 26.35 10.06
CA GLU A 76 38.97 27.14 11.16
C GLU A 76 37.55 26.64 11.48
N GLU A 77 37.30 26.27 12.73
CA GLU A 77 35.94 26.02 13.24
C GLU A 77 35.05 27.21 12.86
N VAL A 78 34.00 26.93 12.11
CA VAL A 78 33.03 27.95 11.70
C VAL A 78 32.35 28.52 12.94
N ARG A 79 32.76 29.73 13.35
CA ARG A 79 32.14 30.42 14.47
C ARG A 79 30.92 31.19 14.00
N VAL A 80 29.74 30.66 14.29
CA VAL A 80 28.44 31.30 14.03
C VAL A 80 27.89 32.01 15.25
N SER A 81 27.12 33.07 15.03
CA SER A 81 26.47 33.81 16.12
C SER A 81 25.26 33.01 16.63
N ARG A 82 25.42 32.34 17.78
CA ARG A 82 24.35 31.54 18.41
C ARG A 82 23.08 32.36 18.66
N SER A 83 23.20 33.64 19.02
CA SER A 83 22.05 34.53 19.24
C SER A 83 21.23 34.77 17.97
N ILE A 84 21.87 34.81 16.80
CA ILE A 84 21.18 34.96 15.51
C ILE A 84 20.43 33.67 15.16
N LEU A 85 21.10 32.52 15.30
CA LEU A 85 20.49 31.22 15.04
C LEU A 85 19.27 30.98 15.95
N GLU A 86 19.42 31.20 17.27
CA GLU A 86 18.34 31.03 18.23
C GLU A 86 17.14 31.95 17.92
N ARG A 87 17.41 33.21 17.53
CA ARG A 87 16.34 34.15 17.15
C ARG A 87 15.60 33.70 15.89
N VAL A 88 16.31 33.29 14.84
CA VAL A 88 15.69 32.82 13.59
C VAL A 88 14.90 31.52 13.81
N VAL A 89 15.39 30.62 14.66
CA VAL A 89 14.68 29.40 15.07
C VAL A 89 13.40 29.74 15.84
N GLN A 90 13.46 30.67 16.80
CA GLN A 90 12.32 31.07 17.62
C GLN A 90 11.27 31.86 16.83
N GLU A 91 11.70 32.86 16.07
CA GLU A 91 10.81 33.76 15.33
C GLU A 91 10.33 33.17 14.00
N ARG A 92 11.02 32.15 13.49
CA ARG A 92 10.75 31.49 12.19
C ARG A 92 10.69 32.48 11.03
N ARG A 93 11.51 33.53 11.08
CA ARG A 93 11.58 34.59 10.06
C ARG A 93 13.02 34.85 9.63
N PRO A 94 13.24 35.21 8.35
CA PRO A 94 14.56 35.64 7.89
C PRO A 94 15.00 36.91 8.63
N LEU A 95 16.29 36.97 8.95
CA LEU A 95 16.94 38.09 9.60
C LEU A 95 18.08 38.61 8.71
N LEU A 96 18.16 39.93 8.58
CA LEU A 96 19.27 40.65 7.95
C LEU A 96 19.83 41.64 8.97
N VAL A 97 21.13 41.53 9.25
CA VAL A 97 21.90 42.53 9.99
C VAL A 97 22.71 43.31 8.97
N LEU A 98 22.39 44.59 8.78
CA LEU A 98 22.97 45.42 7.72
C LEU A 98 24.39 45.87 8.07
N ASP A 99 24.58 46.37 9.29
CA ASP A 99 25.91 46.68 9.83
C ASP A 99 25.91 46.52 11.36
N ALA A 100 26.60 45.47 11.83
CA ALA A 100 26.63 45.07 13.23
C ALA A 100 27.13 46.14 14.23
N LEU A 101 27.85 47.15 13.72
CA LEU A 101 28.39 48.26 14.53
C LEU A 101 27.42 49.45 14.64
N SER A 102 26.44 49.56 13.75
CA SER A 102 25.50 50.70 13.69
C SER A 102 24.05 50.30 13.97
N ASP A 103 23.66 49.04 13.79
CA ASP A 103 22.37 48.50 14.21
C ASP A 103 22.32 48.35 15.76
N GLY A 104 21.66 49.30 16.42
CA GLY A 104 21.59 49.46 17.88
C GLY A 104 20.70 48.47 18.64
N GLU A 105 20.55 47.23 18.18
CA GLU A 105 19.85 46.18 18.95
C GLU A 105 20.85 45.43 19.85
N TRP A 106 20.85 45.80 21.13
CA TRP A 106 21.85 45.46 22.16
C TRP A 106 22.15 43.95 22.36
N GLY A 107 21.27 43.04 21.92
CA GLY A 107 21.43 41.58 22.09
C GLY A 107 22.13 40.85 20.94
N ILE A 108 21.99 41.32 19.69
CA ILE A 108 22.64 40.73 18.50
C ILE A 108 24.05 41.31 18.32
N SER A 109 24.21 42.59 18.64
CA SER A 109 25.44 43.33 18.38
C SER A 109 26.66 42.74 19.13
N ALA A 110 26.50 42.22 20.35
CA ALA A 110 27.63 41.74 21.17
C ALA A 110 28.30 40.46 20.64
N SER A 111 27.54 39.44 20.22
CA SER A 111 28.09 38.18 19.68
C SER A 111 28.62 38.35 18.25
N VAL A 112 27.95 39.20 17.46
CA VAL A 112 28.34 39.53 16.08
C VAL A 112 29.62 40.37 16.07
N GLN A 113 29.77 41.33 17.00
CA GLN A 113 31.00 42.08 17.23
C GLN A 113 32.15 41.19 17.75
N ALA A 114 31.86 40.26 18.68
CA ALA A 114 32.86 39.33 19.20
C ALA A 114 33.43 38.39 18.10
N LEU A 115 32.65 38.15 17.05
CA LEU A 115 33.02 37.34 15.89
C LEU A 115 33.56 38.17 14.70
N GLY A 116 33.67 39.49 14.85
CA GLY A 116 34.17 40.39 13.80
C GLY A 116 33.29 40.47 12.55
N LEU A 117 32.01 40.10 12.66
CA LEU A 117 31.06 40.09 11.56
C LEU A 117 30.59 41.52 11.26
N ARG A 118 30.44 41.84 9.97
CA ARG A 118 29.91 43.15 9.53
C ARG A 118 28.47 43.05 9.10
N SER A 119 28.13 42.06 8.27
CA SER A 119 26.77 41.85 7.76
C SER A 119 26.43 40.37 7.76
N VAL A 120 25.18 40.03 8.10
CA VAL A 120 24.71 38.64 8.24
C VAL A 120 23.30 38.51 7.67
N ILE A 121 23.09 37.51 6.81
CA ILE A 121 21.76 37.01 6.44
C ILE A 121 21.58 35.65 7.11
N CYS A 122 20.46 35.46 7.78
CA CYS A 122 20.11 34.18 8.39
C CYS A 122 18.64 33.88 8.10
N THR A 123 18.37 32.80 7.37
CA THR A 123 17.02 32.43 6.94
C THR A 123 16.67 31.02 7.42
N PRO A 124 15.45 30.81 7.93
CA PRO A 124 15.02 29.48 8.33
C PRO A 124 14.70 28.63 7.09
N LEU A 125 15.00 27.34 7.16
CA LEU A 125 14.59 26.34 6.17
C LEU A 125 13.27 25.74 6.63
N ILE A 126 12.16 26.26 6.12
CA ILE A 126 10.81 25.85 6.52
C ILE A 126 10.05 25.26 5.34
N CYS A 127 9.47 24.09 5.56
CA CYS A 127 8.54 23.45 4.64
C CYS A 127 7.28 23.06 5.42
N ARG A 128 6.09 23.49 4.95
CA ARG A 128 4.79 23.12 5.57
C ARG A 128 4.75 23.31 7.09
N ASP A 129 5.22 24.46 7.57
CA ASP A 129 5.31 24.85 8.99
C ASP A 129 6.30 24.05 9.87
N GLU A 130 7.05 23.13 9.26
CA GLU A 130 8.14 22.39 9.89
C GLU A 130 9.48 23.12 9.68
N LEU A 131 10.22 23.34 10.78
CA LEU A 131 11.57 23.90 10.73
C LEU A 131 12.57 22.77 10.52
N LEU A 132 13.17 22.72 9.33
CA LEU A 132 14.15 21.69 8.96
C LEU A 132 15.58 22.10 9.29
N GLY A 133 15.84 23.40 9.43
CA GLY A 133 17.19 23.92 9.57
C GLY A 133 17.27 25.44 9.39
N VAL A 134 18.50 25.93 9.21
CA VAL A 134 18.81 27.36 9.05
C VAL A 134 19.94 27.52 8.03
N LEU A 135 19.80 28.46 7.10
CA LEU A 135 20.85 28.89 6.18
C LEU A 135 21.39 30.25 6.64
N GLN A 136 22.68 30.34 6.93
CA GLN A 136 23.36 31.58 7.31
C GLN A 136 24.43 31.93 6.28
N LEU A 137 24.46 33.20 5.87
CA LEU A 137 25.54 33.82 5.12
C LEU A 137 26.09 35.01 5.90
N ASP A 138 27.42 35.21 5.91
CA ASP A 138 28.04 36.36 6.56
C ASP A 138 29.29 36.88 5.85
N THR A 139 29.66 38.11 6.20
CA THR A 139 30.86 38.80 5.72
C THR A 139 31.45 39.70 6.81
N SER A 140 32.78 39.80 6.83
CA SER A 140 33.56 40.68 7.70
C SER A 140 34.01 41.98 6.98
N HIS A 141 33.66 42.14 5.70
CA HIS A 141 34.12 43.27 4.88
C HIS A 141 33.12 44.44 4.82
N LEU A 142 33.64 45.64 5.08
CA LEU A 142 32.92 46.92 5.04
C LEU A 142 32.32 47.29 3.67
N HIS A 143 32.93 46.83 2.58
CA HIS A 143 32.51 47.17 1.22
C HIS A 143 31.50 46.18 0.62
N HIS A 144 31.07 45.17 1.41
CA HIS A 144 30.25 44.05 0.96
C HIS A 144 29.01 43.83 1.85
N LEU A 145 28.50 44.89 2.48
CA LEU A 145 27.28 44.80 3.30
C LEU A 145 26.12 44.26 2.46
N PHE A 146 25.36 43.34 3.05
CA PHE A 146 24.23 42.73 2.36
C PHE A 146 23.06 43.71 2.29
N THR A 147 22.25 43.54 1.25
CA THR A 147 21.08 44.37 0.99
C THR A 147 19.79 43.58 1.23
N PRO A 148 18.63 44.27 1.37
CA PRO A 148 17.34 43.59 1.41
C PRO A 148 17.05 42.72 0.17
N GLN A 149 17.65 43.04 -0.98
CA GLN A 149 17.49 42.23 -2.19
C GLN A 149 18.27 40.91 -2.10
N ASP A 150 19.43 40.91 -1.45
CA ASP A 150 20.20 39.69 -1.19
C ASP A 150 19.44 38.79 -0.20
N LEU A 151 18.77 39.38 0.81
CA LEU A 151 17.88 38.64 1.71
C LEU A 151 16.76 37.93 0.95
N GLU A 152 16.10 38.61 0.01
CA GLU A 152 15.02 37.99 -0.80
C GLU A 152 15.53 36.84 -1.67
N LEU A 153 16.70 36.99 -2.29
CA LEU A 153 17.33 35.93 -3.07
C LEU A 153 17.63 34.71 -2.19
N VAL A 154 18.27 34.93 -1.04
CA VAL A 154 18.63 33.88 -0.09
C VAL A 154 17.38 33.22 0.51
N ARG A 155 16.32 33.97 0.75
CA ARG A 155 15.02 33.47 1.22
C ARG A 155 14.38 32.53 0.19
N ILE A 156 14.40 32.88 -1.10
CA ILE A 156 13.87 32.01 -2.17
C ILE A 156 14.69 30.72 -2.26
N ALA A 157 16.03 30.83 -2.29
CA ALA A 157 16.92 29.69 -2.35
C ALA A 157 16.74 28.76 -1.12
N ALA A 158 16.60 29.33 0.07
CA ALA A 158 16.31 28.59 1.31
C ALA A 158 14.96 27.87 1.26
N HIS A 159 13.93 28.49 0.69
CA HIS A 159 12.64 27.83 0.52
C HIS A 159 12.72 26.63 -0.43
N GLN A 160 13.42 26.77 -1.56
CA GLN A 160 13.63 25.67 -2.50
C GLN A 160 14.45 24.53 -1.87
N ALA A 161 15.50 24.87 -1.13
CA ALA A 161 16.29 23.89 -0.37
C ALA A 161 15.43 23.17 0.68
N ALA A 162 14.59 23.90 1.42
CA ALA A 162 13.68 23.32 2.42
C ALA A 162 12.70 22.31 1.80
N LEU A 163 12.11 22.62 0.63
CA LEU A 163 11.25 21.69 -0.10
C LEU A 163 12.01 20.38 -0.45
N ARG A 164 13.25 20.49 -0.91
CA ARG A 164 14.06 19.33 -1.30
C ARG A 164 14.56 18.51 -0.12
N ILE A 165 14.95 19.16 0.99
CA ILE A 165 15.30 18.48 2.24
C ILE A 165 14.09 17.67 2.73
N HIS A 166 12.91 18.29 2.76
CA HIS A 166 11.67 17.64 3.20
C HIS A 166 11.31 16.42 2.32
N GLU A 167 11.38 16.57 1.00
CA GLU A 167 11.15 15.45 0.06
C GLU A 167 12.11 14.28 0.33
N THR A 168 13.39 14.59 0.56
CA THR A 168 14.43 13.59 0.82
C THR A 168 14.17 12.82 2.11
N TYR A 169 13.74 13.50 3.18
CA TYR A 169 13.35 12.86 4.44
C TYR A 169 12.13 11.95 4.26
N LEU A 170 11.09 12.42 3.56
CA LEU A 170 9.90 11.61 3.27
C LEU A 170 10.23 10.35 2.44
N LEU A 171 11.12 10.47 1.45
CA LEU A 171 11.56 9.32 0.65
C LEU A 171 12.33 8.31 1.48
N ARG A 172 13.24 8.75 2.37
CA ARG A 172 13.97 7.87 3.29
C ARG A 172 13.04 7.15 4.25
N GLU A 173 12.07 7.86 4.81
CA GLU A 173 11.07 7.28 5.71
C GLU A 173 10.21 6.24 4.98
N ARG A 174 9.71 6.55 3.77
CA ARG A 174 8.97 5.59 2.95
C ARG A 174 9.80 4.36 2.63
N ALA A 175 11.03 4.52 2.17
CA ALA A 175 11.92 3.40 1.87
C ALA A 175 12.17 2.52 3.11
N HIS A 176 12.35 3.13 4.29
CA HIS A 176 12.49 2.41 5.55
C HIS A 176 11.23 1.62 5.92
N GLN A 177 10.05 2.25 5.83
CA GLN A 177 8.76 1.60 6.08
C GLN A 177 8.51 0.44 5.10
N GLU A 178 8.85 0.63 3.84
CA GLU A 178 8.67 -0.38 2.79
C GLU A 178 9.64 -1.56 2.96
N ALA A 179 10.88 -1.31 3.41
CA ALA A 179 11.84 -2.35 3.78
C ALA A 179 11.35 -3.16 4.99
N LEU A 180 10.85 -2.49 6.04
CA LEU A 180 10.30 -3.16 7.23
C LEU A 180 9.07 -4.00 6.86
N ARG A 181 8.17 -3.45 6.04
CA ARG A 181 6.99 -4.16 5.50
C ARG A 181 7.39 -5.39 4.70
N THR A 182 8.39 -5.26 3.83
CA THR A 182 8.89 -6.37 3.03
C THR A 182 9.48 -7.48 3.91
N ASN A 183 10.18 -7.12 4.98
CA ASN A 183 10.73 -8.09 5.92
C ASN A 183 9.61 -8.83 6.68
N LEU A 184 8.65 -8.11 7.25
CA LEU A 184 7.52 -8.70 7.98
C LEU A 184 6.69 -9.65 7.11
N ARG A 185 6.44 -9.28 5.84
CA ARG A 185 5.69 -10.13 4.90
C ARG A 185 6.35 -11.47 4.56
N ARG A 186 7.63 -11.64 4.89
CA ARG A 186 8.31 -12.94 4.72
C ARG A 186 7.85 -13.97 5.75
N TYR A 187 7.37 -13.51 6.91
CA TYR A 187 6.98 -14.36 8.04
C TYR A 187 5.48 -14.31 8.32
N PHE A 188 4.84 -13.18 8.00
CA PHE A 188 3.46 -12.89 8.35
C PHE A 188 2.58 -12.67 7.12
N SER A 189 1.30 -13.04 7.24
CA SER A 189 0.31 -12.67 6.22
C SER A 189 0.24 -11.14 6.05
N PRO A 190 -0.18 -10.63 4.87
CA PRO A 190 -0.27 -9.19 4.64
C PRO A 190 -1.09 -8.46 5.72
N GLN A 191 -2.15 -9.10 6.22
CA GLN A 191 -3.01 -8.51 7.26
C GLN A 191 -2.27 -8.32 8.58
N VAL A 192 -1.47 -9.31 9.01
CA VAL A 192 -0.72 -9.26 10.27
C VAL A 192 0.43 -8.24 10.17
N ALA A 193 1.15 -8.23 9.04
CA ALA A 193 2.23 -7.27 8.79
C ALA A 193 1.70 -5.83 8.78
N ASP A 194 0.58 -5.58 8.12
CA ASP A 194 -0.02 -4.23 8.00
C ASP A 194 -0.48 -3.71 9.36
N ARG A 195 -1.12 -4.55 10.19
CA ARG A 195 -1.57 -4.15 11.54
C ARG A 195 -0.43 -3.95 12.53
N PHE A 196 0.66 -4.69 12.38
CA PHE A 196 1.87 -4.47 13.19
C PHE A 196 2.51 -3.12 12.86
N LEU A 197 2.66 -2.79 11.57
CA LEU A 197 3.19 -1.50 11.12
C LEU A 197 2.31 -0.31 11.53
N ALA A 198 0.99 -0.50 11.54
CA ALA A 198 0.04 0.50 12.01
C ALA A 198 0.05 0.68 13.55
N GLY A 199 0.83 -0.12 14.29
CA GLY A 199 0.88 -0.08 15.75
C GLY A 199 -0.35 -0.67 16.44
N GLU A 200 -1.30 -1.22 15.70
CA GLU A 200 -2.52 -1.84 16.24
C GLU A 200 -2.28 -3.22 16.84
N LEU A 201 -1.22 -3.88 16.38
CA LEU A 201 -0.87 -5.24 16.78
C LEU A 201 0.52 -5.23 17.40
N ASN A 202 0.59 -5.65 18.66
CA ASN A 202 1.86 -5.80 19.36
C ASN A 202 2.28 -7.28 19.34
N LEU A 203 3.15 -7.64 18.39
CA LEU A 203 3.74 -8.98 18.31
C LEU A 203 4.65 -9.32 19.50
N TYR A 204 5.10 -8.31 20.26
CA TYR A 204 5.96 -8.50 21.43
C TYR A 204 5.17 -8.94 22.68
N GLN A 205 3.83 -8.88 22.66
CA GLN A 205 3.02 -9.23 23.81
C GLN A 205 2.71 -10.73 23.87
N THR A 206 3.00 -11.35 25.01
CA THR A 206 2.57 -12.73 25.29
C THR A 206 1.06 -12.78 25.56
N ARG A 207 0.33 -13.62 24.84
CA ARG A 207 -1.10 -13.90 25.08
C ARG A 207 -1.44 -15.37 24.88
N ARG A 208 -2.54 -15.79 25.52
CA ARG A 208 -3.20 -17.07 25.24
C ARG A 208 -4.27 -16.84 24.19
N VAL A 209 -4.24 -17.66 23.15
CA VAL A 209 -5.20 -17.62 22.04
C VAL A 209 -5.58 -19.04 21.64
N GLU A 210 -6.79 -19.23 21.16
CA GLU A 210 -7.18 -20.46 20.50
C GLU A 210 -6.64 -20.45 19.06
N ALA A 211 -5.89 -21.49 18.69
CA ALA A 211 -5.24 -21.56 17.39
C ALA A 211 -5.31 -22.99 16.82
N THR A 212 -5.10 -23.10 15.50
CA THR A 212 -4.80 -24.38 14.85
C THR A 212 -3.32 -24.43 14.49
N ILE A 213 -2.68 -25.51 14.86
CA ILE A 213 -1.29 -25.82 14.51
C ILE A 213 -1.30 -26.82 13.38
N LEU A 214 -0.58 -26.49 12.31
CA LEU A 214 -0.31 -27.37 11.19
C LEU A 214 1.19 -27.66 11.17
N TYR A 215 1.53 -28.94 11.12
CA TYR A 215 2.87 -29.39 10.76
C TYR A 215 2.82 -30.11 9.42
N SER A 216 3.78 -29.83 8.56
CA SER A 216 4.05 -30.64 7.37
C SER A 216 5.50 -31.10 7.36
N ASP A 217 5.79 -32.28 6.84
CA ASP A 217 7.14 -32.86 6.87
C ASP A 217 7.30 -33.89 5.74
N ILE A 218 8.44 -33.85 5.03
CA ILE A 218 8.72 -34.65 3.85
C ILE A 218 9.01 -36.09 4.29
N ARG A 219 8.22 -37.03 3.76
CA ARG A 219 8.43 -38.45 4.04
C ARG A 219 9.68 -38.94 3.35
N ASP A 220 10.43 -39.79 4.05
CA ASP A 220 11.67 -40.39 3.57
C ASP A 220 12.74 -39.34 3.18
N PHE A 221 12.72 -38.16 3.81
CA PHE A 221 13.66 -37.08 3.51
C PHE A 221 15.10 -37.40 3.90
N THR A 222 15.35 -38.00 5.07
CA THR A 222 16.72 -38.29 5.52
C THR A 222 17.48 -39.20 4.53
N PRO A 223 16.91 -40.34 4.08
CA PRO A 223 17.53 -41.14 3.02
C PRO A 223 17.73 -40.37 1.71
N LEU A 224 16.78 -39.52 1.33
CA LEU A 224 16.89 -38.68 0.14
C LEU A 224 18.08 -37.71 0.26
N ALA A 225 18.20 -37.01 1.39
CA ALA A 225 19.25 -36.04 1.67
C ALA A 225 20.66 -36.65 1.68
N GLU A 226 20.80 -37.91 2.09
CA GLU A 226 22.08 -38.64 2.06
C GLU A 226 22.57 -38.97 0.64
N THR A 227 21.66 -39.02 -0.33
CA THR A 227 21.97 -39.41 -1.72
C THR A 227 22.09 -38.23 -2.68
N MET A 228 21.60 -37.05 -2.30
CA MET A 228 21.58 -35.85 -3.14
C MET A 228 22.81 -34.98 -2.91
N GLU A 229 23.29 -34.36 -3.99
CA GLU A 229 24.31 -33.30 -3.89
C GLU A 229 23.79 -32.11 -3.05
N PRO A 230 24.61 -31.50 -2.17
CA PRO A 230 24.17 -30.46 -1.25
C PRO A 230 23.44 -29.29 -1.92
N ASP A 231 23.94 -28.81 -3.06
CA ASP A 231 23.33 -27.71 -3.80
C ASP A 231 21.96 -28.10 -4.40
N ALA A 232 21.81 -29.36 -4.82
CA ALA A 232 20.55 -29.87 -5.34
C ALA A 232 19.51 -30.03 -4.21
N LEU A 233 19.96 -30.47 -3.04
CA LEU A 233 19.11 -30.58 -1.85
C LEU A 233 18.60 -29.20 -1.39
N ILE A 234 19.48 -28.20 -1.34
CA ILE A 234 19.09 -26.82 -0.97
C ILE A 234 18.10 -26.25 -1.98
N ARG A 235 18.30 -26.46 -3.29
CA ARG A 235 17.33 -26.04 -4.32
C ARG A 235 15.97 -26.71 -4.13
N LEU A 236 15.96 -28.02 -3.90
CA LEU A 236 14.73 -28.79 -3.63
C LEU A 236 13.98 -28.21 -2.42
N LEU A 237 14.68 -27.97 -1.31
CA LEU A 237 14.07 -27.42 -0.10
C LEU A 237 13.53 -26.01 -0.33
N ASN A 238 14.28 -25.14 -1.00
CA ASN A 238 13.81 -23.77 -1.28
C ASN A 238 12.58 -23.75 -2.19
N GLU A 239 12.53 -24.59 -3.22
CA GLU A 239 11.35 -24.73 -4.08
C GLU A 239 10.15 -25.28 -3.30
N TYR A 240 10.36 -26.34 -2.51
CA TYR A 240 9.32 -26.92 -1.65
C TYR A 240 8.78 -25.89 -0.65
N PHE A 241 9.66 -25.23 0.11
CA PHE A 241 9.27 -24.23 1.08
C PHE A 241 8.56 -23.05 0.42
N SER A 242 9.03 -22.58 -0.74
CA SER A 242 8.38 -21.48 -1.45
C SER A 242 6.93 -21.81 -1.83
N GLU A 243 6.70 -23.00 -2.39
CA GLU A 243 5.36 -23.44 -2.81
C GLU A 243 4.42 -23.59 -1.60
N MET A 244 4.87 -24.35 -0.59
CA MET A 244 4.06 -24.64 0.61
C MET A 244 3.76 -23.38 1.43
N SER A 245 4.76 -22.51 1.58
CA SER A 245 4.64 -21.25 2.32
C SER A 245 3.65 -20.30 1.68
N SER A 246 3.66 -20.21 0.34
CA SER A 246 2.70 -19.40 -0.42
C SER A 246 1.26 -19.84 -0.13
N ILE A 247 1.02 -21.15 -0.08
CA ILE A 247 -0.31 -21.72 0.22
C ILE A 247 -0.71 -21.43 1.67
N ILE A 248 0.19 -21.64 2.64
CA ILE A 248 -0.09 -21.35 4.05
C ILE A 248 -0.46 -19.87 4.23
N LEU A 249 0.32 -18.96 3.65
CA LEU A 249 0.08 -17.52 3.72
C LEU A 249 -1.20 -17.09 2.99
N LYS A 250 -1.55 -17.75 1.87
CA LYS A 250 -2.80 -17.54 1.12
C LYS A 250 -4.03 -17.83 1.99
N HIS A 251 -3.94 -18.78 2.90
CA HIS A 251 -5.00 -19.15 3.85
C HIS A 251 -4.84 -18.46 5.22
N ASP A 252 -4.22 -17.28 5.26
CA ASP A 252 -3.97 -16.48 6.48
C ASP A 252 -3.17 -17.20 7.58
N GLY A 253 -2.48 -18.27 7.25
CA GLY A 253 -1.53 -18.93 8.15
C GLY A 253 -0.25 -18.12 8.33
N ILE A 254 0.42 -18.35 9.45
CA ILE A 254 1.74 -17.79 9.75
C ILE A 254 2.74 -18.93 9.82
N ILE A 255 3.88 -18.75 9.18
CA ILE A 255 4.99 -19.69 9.26
C ILE A 255 5.78 -19.34 10.51
N ASP A 256 5.70 -20.21 11.50
CA ASP A 256 6.41 -20.02 12.77
C ASP A 256 7.91 -20.28 12.54
N LYS A 257 8.24 -21.46 11.98
CA LYS A 257 9.60 -21.79 11.55
C LYS A 257 9.66 -23.01 10.64
N TYR A 258 10.80 -23.16 9.98
CA TYR A 258 11.23 -24.41 9.33
C TYR A 258 12.07 -25.23 10.32
N ILE A 259 11.83 -26.55 10.38
CA ILE A 259 12.55 -27.48 11.27
C ILE A 259 13.09 -28.62 10.41
N GLY A 260 14.31 -28.48 9.91
CA GLY A 260 14.83 -29.40 8.89
C GLY A 260 14.04 -29.23 7.59
N ASP A 261 13.34 -30.28 7.18
CA ASP A 261 12.40 -30.33 6.05
C ASP A 261 10.93 -30.11 6.47
N ALA A 262 10.66 -29.96 7.77
CA ALA A 262 9.33 -29.71 8.28
C ALA A 262 8.97 -28.22 8.31
N ILE A 263 7.68 -27.92 8.13
CA ILE A 263 7.09 -26.59 8.28
C ILE A 263 6.17 -26.60 9.49
N LEU A 264 6.35 -25.63 10.40
CA LEU A 264 5.40 -25.32 11.45
C LEU A 264 4.62 -24.07 11.08
N ALA A 265 3.30 -24.21 10.98
CA ALA A 265 2.39 -23.11 10.73
C ALA A 265 1.30 -22.98 11.79
N VAL A 266 0.84 -21.75 11.98
CA VAL A 266 -0.15 -21.37 12.98
C VAL A 266 -1.26 -20.57 12.32
N PHE A 267 -2.50 -20.94 12.62
CA PHE A 267 -3.71 -20.24 12.17
C PHE A 267 -4.47 -19.75 13.41
N GLY A 268 -5.06 -18.54 13.37
CA GLY A 268 -5.78 -17.94 14.51
C GLY A 268 -4.89 -17.25 15.54
N SER A 269 -3.63 -17.00 15.18
CA SER A 269 -2.67 -16.22 15.95
C SER A 269 -1.87 -15.36 14.99
N PRO A 270 -1.43 -14.13 15.35
CA PRO A 270 -1.75 -13.42 16.58
C PRO A 270 -3.14 -12.76 16.56
N LEU A 271 -3.82 -12.79 15.42
CA LEU A 271 -5.17 -12.32 15.25
C LEU A 271 -6.14 -13.48 15.46
N GLU A 272 -7.12 -13.28 16.34
CA GLU A 272 -8.21 -14.24 16.50
C GLU A 272 -8.97 -14.40 15.18
N ASP A 273 -9.19 -15.67 14.80
CA ASP A 273 -9.86 -16.03 13.56
C ASP A 273 -10.81 -17.22 13.80
N PRO A 274 -12.13 -17.02 13.85
CA PRO A 274 -13.09 -18.10 14.07
C PRO A 274 -12.98 -19.27 13.08
N ASP A 275 -12.44 -19.04 11.88
CA ASP A 275 -12.27 -20.02 10.82
C ASP A 275 -10.85 -20.63 10.78
N HIS A 276 -10.01 -20.39 11.80
CA HIS A 276 -8.62 -20.87 11.85
C HIS A 276 -8.47 -22.39 11.60
N THR A 277 -9.43 -23.22 12.03
CA THR A 277 -9.43 -24.67 11.77
C THR A 277 -9.82 -25.02 10.34
N LEU A 278 -10.78 -24.30 9.76
CA LEU A 278 -11.17 -24.48 8.36
C LEU A 278 -10.00 -24.12 7.44
N LYS A 279 -9.40 -22.94 7.63
CA LYS A 279 -8.27 -22.46 6.81
C LYS A 279 -7.06 -23.40 6.86
N ALA A 280 -6.74 -23.95 8.03
CA ALA A 280 -5.67 -24.94 8.15
C ALA A 280 -5.94 -26.23 7.35
N LEU A 281 -7.18 -26.73 7.34
CA LEU A 281 -7.56 -27.92 6.56
C LEU A 281 -7.52 -27.65 5.05
N LEU A 282 -7.99 -26.48 4.62
CA LEU A 282 -7.92 -26.07 3.21
C LEU A 282 -6.47 -25.92 2.74
N ALA A 283 -5.64 -25.26 3.54
CA ALA A 283 -4.21 -25.14 3.27
C ALA A 283 -3.57 -26.52 3.13
N ALA A 284 -3.87 -27.45 4.03
CA ALA A 284 -3.34 -28.81 3.98
C ALA A 284 -3.73 -29.57 2.70
N LEU A 285 -5.00 -29.48 2.28
CA LEU A 285 -5.47 -30.08 1.03
C LEU A 285 -4.79 -29.45 -0.19
N GLU A 286 -4.71 -28.12 -0.25
CA GLU A 286 -4.06 -27.40 -1.34
C GLU A 286 -2.55 -27.70 -1.38
N MET A 287 -1.89 -27.84 -0.22
CA MET A 287 -0.48 -28.24 -0.13
C MET A 287 -0.24 -29.64 -0.70
N GLN A 288 -1.09 -30.63 -0.39
CA GLN A 288 -0.98 -31.97 -0.98
C GLN A 288 -1.19 -31.93 -2.50
N ALA A 289 -2.22 -31.23 -2.98
CA ALA A 289 -2.52 -31.11 -4.41
C ALA A 289 -1.40 -30.38 -5.19
N ALA A 290 -0.84 -29.31 -4.61
CA ALA A 290 0.29 -28.58 -5.20
C ALA A 290 1.55 -29.43 -5.26
N LEU A 291 1.82 -30.23 -4.22
CA LEU A 291 2.93 -31.17 -4.19
C LEU A 291 2.80 -32.23 -5.29
N GLU A 292 1.60 -32.81 -5.48
CA GLU A 292 1.34 -33.73 -6.57
C GLU A 292 1.57 -33.09 -7.94
N ALA A 293 1.10 -31.86 -8.14
CA ALA A 293 1.31 -31.11 -9.38
C ALA A 293 2.80 -30.82 -9.62
N TRP A 294 3.56 -30.52 -8.56
CA TRP A 294 4.99 -30.34 -8.64
C TRP A 294 5.71 -31.64 -8.98
N ASN A 295 5.38 -32.75 -8.31
CA ASN A 295 5.94 -34.08 -8.59
C ASN A 295 5.75 -34.51 -10.05
N ARG A 296 4.58 -34.23 -10.66
CA ARG A 296 4.38 -34.49 -12.10
C ARG A 296 5.44 -33.80 -12.97
N ARG A 297 5.82 -32.56 -12.63
CA ARG A 297 6.89 -31.82 -13.32
C ARG A 297 8.27 -32.42 -13.04
N ARG A 298 8.52 -32.85 -11.80
CA ARG A 298 9.80 -33.46 -11.39
C ARG A 298 10.05 -34.78 -12.13
N VAL A 299 9.07 -35.66 -12.14
CA VAL A 299 9.13 -36.95 -12.85
C VAL A 299 9.38 -36.73 -14.35
N SER A 300 8.77 -35.71 -14.96
CA SER A 300 9.01 -35.38 -16.38
C SER A 300 10.47 -34.95 -16.68
N LYS A 301 11.20 -34.48 -15.66
CA LYS A 301 12.62 -34.12 -15.73
C LYS A 301 13.56 -35.27 -15.31
N GLY A 302 13.01 -36.45 -14.98
CA GLY A 302 13.76 -37.58 -14.46
C GLY A 302 14.17 -37.45 -12.99
N GLU A 303 13.56 -36.53 -12.25
CA GLU A 303 13.79 -36.35 -10.81
C GLU A 303 12.86 -37.25 -9.99
N GLN A 304 13.30 -37.61 -8.77
CA GLN A 304 12.52 -38.43 -7.84
C GLN A 304 11.33 -37.63 -7.27
N GLU A 305 10.19 -38.28 -7.13
CA GLU A 305 9.03 -37.75 -6.42
C GLU A 305 9.30 -37.64 -4.92
N ILE A 306 8.71 -36.63 -4.28
CA ILE A 306 8.72 -36.51 -2.82
C ILE A 306 7.29 -36.59 -2.29
N ARG A 307 7.13 -37.06 -1.06
CA ARG A 307 5.80 -37.18 -0.43
C ARG A 307 5.80 -36.45 0.89
N MET A 308 4.63 -36.05 1.36
CA MET A 308 4.50 -35.25 2.58
C MET A 308 3.41 -35.85 3.46
N GLY A 309 3.67 -35.86 4.77
CA GLY A 309 2.65 -36.08 5.79
C GLY A 309 2.28 -34.75 6.43
N ILE A 310 1.01 -34.57 6.79
CA ILE A 310 0.53 -33.37 7.48
C ILE A 310 -0.16 -33.77 8.78
N GLY A 311 0.15 -33.08 9.88
CA GLY A 311 -0.49 -33.24 11.18
C GLY A 311 -1.13 -31.94 11.65
N ILE A 312 -2.41 -31.99 12.05
CA ILE A 312 -3.17 -30.79 12.44
C ILE A 312 -3.89 -31.00 13.78
N HIS A 313 -3.72 -30.04 14.68
CA HIS A 313 -4.44 -29.99 15.95
C HIS A 313 -4.83 -28.57 16.32
N CYS A 314 -5.97 -28.39 16.98
CA CYS A 314 -6.45 -27.10 17.46
C CYS A 314 -6.66 -27.11 18.97
N GLY A 315 -6.39 -25.97 19.60
CA GLY A 315 -6.52 -25.77 21.04
C GLY A 315 -5.86 -24.47 21.49
N GLU A 316 -5.80 -24.24 22.79
CA GLU A 316 -5.13 -23.08 23.34
C GLU A 316 -3.60 -23.16 23.14
N VAL A 317 -3.00 -22.05 22.75
CA VAL A 317 -1.56 -21.85 22.68
C VAL A 317 -1.18 -20.54 23.35
N VAL A 318 0.06 -20.46 23.81
CA VAL A 318 0.68 -19.19 24.21
C VAL A 318 1.54 -18.73 23.04
N HIS A 319 1.24 -17.57 22.47
CA HIS A 319 2.10 -16.95 21.46
C HIS A 319 2.92 -15.83 22.09
N GLY A 320 4.03 -15.45 21.45
CA GLY A 320 4.79 -14.27 21.80
C GLY A 320 6.28 -14.43 21.51
N ASN A 321 7.03 -13.42 21.91
CA ASN A 321 8.48 -13.38 21.74
C ASN A 321 9.18 -14.27 22.76
N LEU A 322 9.88 -15.30 22.26
CA LEU A 322 10.66 -16.25 23.05
C LEU A 322 12.12 -16.18 22.61
N GLY A 323 13.03 -16.05 23.58
CA GLY A 323 14.47 -15.97 23.30
C GLY A 323 15.25 -15.20 24.36
N SER A 324 16.44 -14.74 24.00
CA SER A 324 17.33 -13.89 24.82
C SER A 324 17.28 -12.44 24.32
N GLU A 325 17.86 -11.49 25.06
CA GLU A 325 17.93 -10.08 24.63
C GLU A 325 18.54 -9.90 23.23
N GLU A 326 19.48 -10.77 22.86
CA GLU A 326 20.22 -10.70 21.58
C GLU A 326 19.49 -11.44 20.43
N ARG A 327 18.56 -12.34 20.76
CA ARG A 327 17.85 -13.16 19.77
C ARG A 327 16.46 -13.52 20.26
N VAL A 328 15.47 -12.90 19.63
CA VAL A 328 14.05 -13.04 19.98
C VAL A 328 13.28 -13.55 18.77
N ASP A 329 12.57 -14.67 18.93
CA ASP A 329 11.71 -15.25 17.90
C ASP A 329 10.24 -15.16 18.35
N PHE A 330 9.37 -14.61 17.52
CA PHE A 330 7.92 -14.75 17.73
C PHE A 330 7.54 -16.21 17.48
N THR A 331 6.95 -16.88 18.46
CA THR A 331 6.61 -18.30 18.32
C THR A 331 5.41 -18.69 19.19
N VAL A 332 4.83 -19.87 18.91
CA VAL A 332 3.82 -20.51 19.76
C VAL A 332 4.38 -21.64 20.60
N ILE A 333 3.92 -21.73 21.84
CA ILE A 333 4.24 -22.83 22.76
C ILE A 333 2.97 -23.40 23.40
N GLY A 334 2.98 -24.70 23.69
CA GLY A 334 1.90 -25.36 24.40
C GLY A 334 1.77 -26.85 24.05
N ASP A 335 0.91 -27.53 24.79
CA ASP A 335 0.56 -28.94 24.53
C ASP A 335 -0.08 -29.13 23.14
N THR A 336 -0.79 -28.11 22.64
CA THR A 336 -1.37 -28.10 21.30
C THR A 336 -0.31 -28.25 20.21
N VAL A 337 0.81 -27.51 20.33
CA VAL A 337 1.95 -27.58 19.40
C VAL A 337 2.58 -28.98 19.42
N ASN A 338 2.80 -29.52 20.62
CA ASN A 338 3.37 -30.85 20.79
C ASN A 338 2.48 -31.96 20.24
N THR A 339 1.16 -31.83 20.34
CA THR A 339 0.21 -32.83 19.82
C THR A 339 0.21 -32.82 18.29
N ALA A 340 0.21 -31.65 17.64
CA ALA A 340 0.35 -31.54 16.19
C ALA A 340 1.67 -32.15 15.67
N ALA A 341 2.78 -31.88 16.36
CA ALA A 341 4.09 -32.46 16.03
C ALA A 341 4.09 -34.00 16.06
N ARG A 342 3.28 -34.61 16.93
CA ARG A 342 3.19 -36.08 17.02
C ARG A 342 2.24 -36.67 15.98
N LEU A 343 1.22 -35.93 15.57
CA LEU A 343 0.35 -36.32 14.47
C LEU A 343 1.13 -36.39 13.16
N VAL A 344 1.93 -35.35 12.84
CA VAL A 344 2.73 -35.34 11.61
C VAL A 344 3.79 -36.44 11.61
N ALA A 345 4.39 -36.75 12.76
CA ALA A 345 5.40 -37.81 12.85
C ALA A 345 4.83 -39.20 12.55
N ALA A 346 3.54 -39.42 12.78
CA ALA A 346 2.87 -40.68 12.49
C ALA A 346 2.12 -40.69 11.15
N ALA A 347 1.83 -39.52 10.58
CA ALA A 347 1.16 -39.38 9.30
C ALA A 347 1.92 -40.10 8.18
N ARG A 348 1.20 -40.88 7.38
CA ARG A 348 1.75 -41.60 6.24
C ARG A 348 1.93 -40.67 5.03
N PRO A 349 2.71 -41.08 4.01
CA PRO A 349 2.88 -40.29 2.80
C PRO A 349 1.56 -39.97 2.10
N GLY A 350 1.28 -38.69 1.86
CA GLY A 350 0.07 -38.20 1.20
C GLY A 350 -1.14 -38.05 2.14
N GLU A 351 -1.02 -38.40 3.42
CA GLU A 351 -2.14 -38.35 4.36
C GLU A 351 -2.11 -37.07 5.22
N ILE A 352 -3.30 -36.59 5.59
CA ILE A 352 -3.51 -35.47 6.50
C ILE A 352 -4.16 -36.03 7.76
N TRP A 353 -3.45 -36.02 8.88
CA TRP A 353 -3.90 -36.58 10.15
C TRP A 353 -4.30 -35.48 11.13
N VAL A 354 -5.44 -35.68 11.79
CA VAL A 354 -6.02 -34.71 12.71
C VAL A 354 -6.40 -35.33 14.04
N SER A 355 -6.39 -34.51 15.08
CA SER A 355 -6.95 -34.87 16.38
C SER A 355 -8.49 -34.91 16.38
N ASP A 356 -9.08 -35.53 17.40
CA ASP A 356 -10.53 -35.50 17.63
C ASP A 356 -11.11 -34.07 17.75
N ALA A 357 -10.38 -33.13 18.36
CA ALA A 357 -10.82 -31.74 18.49
C ALA A 357 -11.08 -31.05 17.13
N VAL A 358 -10.19 -31.29 16.16
CA VAL A 358 -10.35 -30.79 14.78
C VAL A 358 -11.55 -31.45 14.12
N ARG A 359 -11.68 -32.78 14.27
CA ARG A 359 -12.83 -33.52 13.74
C ARG A 359 -14.15 -33.01 14.32
N GLU A 360 -14.25 -32.79 15.63
CA GLU A 360 -15.46 -32.26 16.26
C GLU A 360 -15.89 -30.92 15.66
N ARG A 361 -14.94 -30.01 15.49
CA ARG A 361 -15.20 -28.68 14.95
C ARG A 361 -15.57 -28.69 13.47
N MET A 362 -15.08 -29.67 12.72
CA MET A 362 -15.16 -29.70 11.25
C MET A 362 -15.95 -30.86 10.66
N ARG A 363 -16.56 -31.73 11.48
CA ARG A 363 -17.31 -32.93 11.06
C ARG A 363 -18.46 -32.65 10.09
N ASP A 364 -19.03 -31.45 10.12
CA ASP A 364 -20.15 -31.09 9.23
C ASP A 364 -19.67 -30.66 7.83
N TRP A 365 -18.35 -30.46 7.67
CA TRP A 365 -17.73 -29.89 6.47
C TRP A 365 -16.78 -30.87 5.78
N PHE A 366 -16.14 -31.76 6.54
CA PHE A 366 -15.17 -32.73 6.05
C PHE A 366 -15.54 -34.16 6.43
N GLU A 367 -15.13 -35.08 5.58
CA GLU A 367 -15.14 -36.52 5.84
C GLU A 367 -13.84 -36.94 6.52
N PHE A 368 -13.99 -37.76 7.56
CA PHE A 368 -12.88 -38.23 8.39
C PHE A 368 -12.95 -39.73 8.56
N GLU A 369 -11.82 -40.40 8.32
CA GLU A 369 -11.68 -41.83 8.59
C GLU A 369 -10.98 -42.05 9.93
N PRO A 370 -11.53 -42.88 10.83
CA PRO A 370 -10.91 -43.17 12.11
C PRO A 370 -9.66 -44.04 11.94
N LEU A 371 -8.57 -43.65 12.60
CA LEU A 371 -7.32 -44.41 12.66
C LEU A 371 -7.15 -45.06 14.04
N PRO A 372 -6.28 -46.08 14.17
CA PRO A 372 -5.96 -46.65 15.48
C PRO A 372 -5.53 -45.57 16.47
N PRO A 373 -6.16 -45.48 17.66
CA PRO A 373 -5.81 -44.49 18.66
C PRO A 373 -4.34 -44.60 19.06
N MET A 374 -3.67 -43.46 19.24
CA MET A 374 -2.23 -43.45 19.47
C MET A 374 -1.89 -43.05 20.91
N GLN A 375 -0.89 -43.72 21.47
CA GLN A 375 -0.34 -43.34 22.76
C GLN A 375 0.82 -42.38 22.55
N PHE A 376 0.62 -41.12 22.93
CA PHE A 376 1.68 -40.14 22.89
C PHE A 376 2.48 -40.11 24.18
N LYS A 377 3.80 -39.97 24.08
CA LYS A 377 4.70 -39.88 25.24
C LYS A 377 4.28 -38.74 26.18
N GLY A 378 3.99 -39.04 27.44
CA GLY A 378 3.52 -38.04 28.42
C GLY A 378 2.00 -37.80 28.44
N LYS A 379 1.21 -38.53 27.65
CA LYS A 379 -0.24 -38.61 27.77
C LYS A 379 -0.63 -39.98 28.32
N SER A 380 -1.50 -40.01 29.34
CA SER A 380 -1.94 -41.24 29.99
C SER A 380 -3.02 -42.00 29.22
N GLN A 381 -3.73 -41.33 28.31
CA GLN A 381 -4.81 -41.89 27.50
C GLN A 381 -4.43 -41.98 26.02
N LEU A 382 -5.00 -42.96 25.34
CA LEU A 382 -4.95 -43.07 23.88
C LEU A 382 -5.71 -41.88 23.26
N ILE A 383 -5.08 -41.18 22.33
CA ILE A 383 -5.69 -40.04 21.65
C ILE A 383 -6.31 -40.55 20.34
N PRO A 384 -7.61 -40.33 20.11
CA PRO A 384 -8.24 -40.63 18.84
C PRO A 384 -7.63 -39.77 17.72
N VAL A 385 -7.31 -40.43 16.61
CA VAL A 385 -6.70 -39.81 15.43
C VAL A 385 -7.56 -40.13 14.23
N TYR A 386 -7.66 -39.18 13.30
CA TYR A 386 -8.46 -39.30 12.10
C TYR A 386 -7.65 -38.88 10.88
N GLN A 387 -7.87 -39.54 9.75
CA GLN A 387 -7.40 -39.08 8.45
C GLN A 387 -8.47 -38.18 7.83
N VAL A 388 -8.07 -37.05 7.25
CA VAL A 388 -8.96 -36.23 6.42
C VAL A 388 -9.06 -36.89 5.04
N VAL A 389 -10.28 -37.23 4.62
CA VAL A 389 -10.53 -37.76 3.27
C VAL A 389 -10.74 -36.62 2.28
N GLY A 390 -11.52 -35.62 2.68
CA GLY A 390 -11.84 -34.48 1.83
C GLY A 390 -13.08 -33.73 2.34
N PRO A 391 -13.48 -32.67 1.65
CA PRO A 391 -14.73 -31.97 1.94
C PRO A 391 -15.95 -32.85 1.62
N LYS A 392 -16.98 -32.78 2.46
CA LYS A 392 -18.27 -33.47 2.23
C LYS A 392 -19.04 -32.93 1.03
N ASP A 393 -18.89 -31.63 0.80
CA ASP A 393 -19.58 -30.88 -0.24
C ASP A 393 -18.65 -29.74 -0.66
N GLU A 394 -17.93 -29.96 -1.77
CA GLU A 394 -16.96 -28.99 -2.30
C GLU A 394 -17.62 -27.65 -2.64
N GLU A 395 -18.85 -27.67 -3.17
CA GLU A 395 -19.55 -26.47 -3.59
C GLU A 395 -19.96 -25.63 -2.38
N ARG A 396 -20.52 -26.26 -1.35
CA ARG A 396 -20.83 -25.61 -0.06
C ARG A 396 -19.56 -25.12 0.65
N LEU A 397 -18.45 -25.83 0.51
CA LEU A 397 -17.15 -25.41 1.04
C LEU A 397 -16.65 -24.17 0.30
N LEU A 398 -16.64 -24.19 -1.04
CA LEU A 398 -16.29 -23.05 -1.89
C LEU A 398 -17.14 -21.80 -1.58
N GLN A 399 -18.45 -21.98 -1.34
CA GLN A 399 -19.36 -20.92 -0.91
C GLN A 399 -19.06 -20.34 0.49
N ARG A 400 -18.39 -21.12 1.36
CA ARG A 400 -17.93 -20.67 2.69
C ARG A 400 -16.50 -20.11 2.64
N CYS A 401 -15.65 -20.65 1.77
CA CYS A 401 -14.22 -20.35 1.66
C CYS A 401 -13.92 -19.13 0.79
N THR A 402 -14.88 -18.65 0.01
CA THR A 402 -14.80 -17.31 -0.55
C THR A 402 -14.73 -16.30 0.60
N TRP A 403 -13.52 -15.82 0.84
CA TRP A 403 -13.07 -14.64 1.60
C TRP A 403 -13.90 -13.34 1.36
N LEU A 404 -14.98 -13.44 0.58
CA LEU A 404 -16.04 -12.49 0.27
C LEU A 404 -17.11 -12.34 1.38
N ARG A 405 -16.95 -12.87 2.60
CA ARG A 405 -18.01 -12.75 3.64
C ARG A 405 -17.78 -11.71 4.74
N PHE A 406 -16.76 -10.87 4.63
CA PHE A 406 -16.56 -9.74 5.55
C PHE A 406 -16.87 -8.36 4.95
N TYR A 407 -17.64 -8.30 3.86
CA TYR A 407 -18.25 -7.04 3.43
C TYR A 407 -19.74 -7.02 3.74
N ARG A 408 -20.27 -5.81 3.95
CA ARG A 408 -21.71 -5.56 4.01
C ARG A 408 -22.06 -4.81 2.75
N VAL A 409 -23.14 -5.23 2.10
CA VAL A 409 -23.63 -4.57 0.90
C VAL A 409 -24.94 -3.86 1.24
N ALA A 410 -25.10 -2.67 0.67
CA ALA A 410 -26.38 -2.01 0.57
C ALA A 410 -26.46 -1.42 -0.84
N ALA A 411 -27.58 -1.62 -1.50
CA ALA A 411 -27.88 -0.99 -2.78
C ALA A 411 -29.30 -0.46 -2.75
N THR A 412 -29.49 0.71 -3.34
CA THR A 412 -30.80 1.34 -3.50
C THR A 412 -30.77 2.16 -4.77
N THR A 413 -31.92 2.31 -5.40
CA THR A 413 -32.14 3.31 -6.44
C THR A 413 -33.22 4.29 -5.95
N HIS A 414 -33.20 5.51 -6.44
CA HIS A 414 -34.14 6.55 -6.03
C HIS A 414 -34.55 7.39 -7.24
N ILE A 415 -35.82 7.78 -7.32
CA ILE A 415 -36.38 8.65 -8.38
C ILE A 415 -35.74 10.06 -8.47
N GLY A 416 -34.73 10.37 -7.66
CA GLY A 416 -34.23 11.73 -7.43
C GLY A 416 -35.30 12.70 -6.89
N ARG A 417 -35.02 14.02 -6.98
CA ARG A 417 -35.95 15.09 -6.55
C ARG A 417 -36.84 15.64 -7.66
N VAL A 418 -36.53 15.33 -8.92
CA VAL A 418 -37.05 16.06 -10.10
C VAL A 418 -37.80 15.15 -11.07
N ARG A 419 -37.63 13.82 -10.99
CA ARG A 419 -38.24 12.87 -11.92
C ARG A 419 -39.50 12.25 -11.31
N GLU A 420 -40.49 11.94 -12.14
CA GLU A 420 -41.71 11.22 -11.73
C GLU A 420 -41.53 9.69 -11.72
N LYS A 421 -40.49 9.18 -12.40
CA LYS A 421 -40.25 7.74 -12.56
C LYS A 421 -38.75 7.44 -12.53
N ASN A 422 -38.39 6.24 -12.07
CA ASN A 422 -37.01 5.77 -11.95
C ASN A 422 -36.61 4.93 -13.16
N GLU A 423 -35.44 5.18 -13.73
CA GLU A 423 -34.83 4.42 -14.83
C GLU A 423 -33.56 3.68 -14.35
N ASP A 424 -33.10 4.01 -13.14
CA ASP A 424 -31.91 3.49 -12.51
C ASP A 424 -32.17 2.09 -11.96
N LEU A 425 -31.25 1.17 -12.26
CA LEU A 425 -31.25 -0.19 -11.74
C LEU A 425 -29.94 -0.49 -11.03
N CYS A 426 -30.00 -1.36 -10.02
CA CYS A 426 -28.82 -1.92 -9.38
C CYS A 426 -28.93 -3.45 -9.29
N LEU A 427 -27.81 -4.13 -9.50
CA LEU A 427 -27.65 -5.56 -9.26
C LEU A 427 -26.67 -5.75 -8.12
N VAL A 428 -27.04 -6.62 -7.18
CA VAL A 428 -26.15 -7.12 -6.13
C VAL A 428 -26.24 -8.64 -6.14
N ASP A 429 -25.15 -9.29 -6.51
CA ASP A 429 -24.95 -10.72 -6.32
C ASP A 429 -23.90 -10.89 -5.21
N GLU A 430 -24.38 -10.97 -3.96
CA GLU A 430 -23.50 -11.05 -2.78
C GLU A 430 -22.68 -12.35 -2.78
N GLU A 431 -23.22 -13.44 -3.32
CA GLU A 431 -22.57 -14.74 -3.34
C GLU A 431 -21.36 -14.75 -4.27
N ARG A 432 -21.45 -14.02 -5.38
CA ARG A 432 -20.41 -13.95 -6.41
C ARG A 432 -19.59 -12.65 -6.37
N GLY A 433 -19.93 -11.73 -5.48
CA GLY A 433 -19.24 -10.44 -5.35
C GLY A 433 -19.44 -9.51 -6.54
N ILE A 434 -20.61 -9.56 -7.20
CA ILE A 434 -20.91 -8.74 -8.40
C ILE A 434 -21.82 -7.59 -8.01
N PHE A 435 -21.42 -6.38 -8.41
CA PHE A 435 -22.13 -5.14 -8.12
C PHE A 435 -22.27 -4.32 -9.39
N VAL A 436 -23.49 -3.92 -9.73
CA VAL A 436 -23.75 -3.08 -10.91
C VAL A 436 -24.72 -1.97 -10.53
N VAL A 437 -24.44 -0.76 -11.01
CA VAL A 437 -25.41 0.34 -11.04
C VAL A 437 -25.50 0.85 -12.48
N VAL A 438 -26.70 1.09 -12.97
CA VAL A 438 -26.98 1.47 -14.35
C VAL A 438 -28.02 2.58 -14.38
N ASP A 439 -27.78 3.65 -15.14
CA ASP A 439 -28.78 4.69 -15.46
C ASP A 439 -29.06 4.68 -16.96
N GLY A 440 -30.34 4.72 -17.30
CA GLY A 440 -30.85 4.73 -18.67
C GLY A 440 -30.77 6.12 -19.28
N VAL A 441 -30.17 6.25 -20.46
CA VAL A 441 -30.05 7.53 -21.16
C VAL A 441 -30.98 7.58 -22.37
N GLY A 442 -32.05 8.35 -22.31
CA GLY A 442 -32.93 8.59 -23.46
C GLY A 442 -34.36 8.89 -23.06
N SER A 443 -35.32 8.33 -23.81
CA SER A 443 -36.72 8.34 -23.40
C SER A 443 -36.95 7.38 -22.24
N TYR A 444 -37.88 7.69 -21.34
CA TYR A 444 -38.18 6.84 -20.17
C TYR A 444 -38.33 5.35 -20.47
N GLU A 445 -39.18 4.98 -21.44
CA GLU A 445 -39.35 3.57 -21.83
C GLU A 445 -38.06 2.94 -22.36
N GLY A 446 -37.33 3.69 -23.19
CA GLY A 446 -36.05 3.26 -23.76
C GLY A 446 -34.94 3.15 -22.71
N GLY A 447 -34.92 4.01 -21.69
CA GLY A 447 -33.94 3.97 -20.62
C GLY A 447 -34.15 2.78 -19.69
N VAL A 448 -35.39 2.54 -19.24
CA VAL A 448 -35.73 1.33 -18.44
C VAL A 448 -35.36 0.05 -19.19
N GLU A 449 -35.72 -0.03 -20.47
CA GLU A 449 -35.42 -1.19 -21.31
C GLU A 449 -33.92 -1.36 -21.58
N ALA A 450 -33.15 -0.26 -21.68
CA ALA A 450 -31.70 -0.30 -21.84
C ALA A 450 -31.01 -0.78 -20.55
N SER A 451 -31.41 -0.23 -19.41
CA SER A 451 -30.90 -0.61 -18.09
C SER A 451 -31.16 -2.09 -17.81
N GLN A 452 -32.38 -2.58 -18.06
CA GLN A 452 -32.71 -4.00 -17.82
C GLN A 452 -31.91 -4.94 -18.72
N LEU A 453 -31.84 -4.65 -20.03
CA LEU A 453 -31.06 -5.47 -20.97
C LEU A 453 -29.58 -5.53 -20.58
N THR A 454 -29.01 -4.41 -20.16
CA THR A 454 -27.60 -4.35 -19.72
C THR A 454 -27.39 -5.20 -18.47
N LEU A 455 -28.30 -5.11 -17.51
CA LEU A 455 -28.23 -5.87 -16.26
C LEU A 455 -28.30 -7.38 -16.49
N ASP A 456 -29.22 -7.83 -17.34
CA ASP A 456 -29.42 -9.25 -17.67
C ASP A 456 -28.16 -9.85 -18.32
N ILE A 457 -27.58 -9.14 -19.30
CA ILE A 457 -26.35 -9.56 -19.99
C ILE A 457 -25.18 -9.63 -19.02
N LEU A 458 -24.99 -8.60 -18.20
CA LEU A 458 -23.90 -8.56 -17.23
C LEU A 458 -24.05 -9.68 -16.18
N GLN A 459 -25.27 -9.92 -15.69
CA GLN A 459 -25.54 -10.99 -14.74
C GLN A 459 -25.20 -12.36 -15.34
N GLU A 460 -25.66 -12.64 -16.56
CA GLU A 460 -25.41 -13.93 -17.23
C GLU A 460 -23.91 -14.15 -17.51
N HIS A 461 -23.23 -13.15 -18.08
CA HIS A 461 -21.83 -13.30 -18.46
C HIS A 461 -20.88 -13.32 -17.25
N LEU A 462 -21.14 -12.51 -16.22
CA LEU A 462 -20.31 -12.48 -15.02
C LEU A 462 -20.55 -13.68 -14.11
N ALA A 463 -21.78 -14.21 -14.04
CA ALA A 463 -22.08 -15.42 -13.29
C ALA A 463 -21.26 -16.64 -13.76
N ASN A 464 -20.98 -16.72 -15.06
CA ASN A 464 -20.24 -17.83 -15.66
C ASN A 464 -18.72 -17.77 -15.41
N LEU A 465 -18.19 -16.69 -14.84
CA LEU A 465 -16.74 -16.47 -14.66
C LEU A 465 -16.21 -16.82 -13.27
N VAL A 466 -17.09 -17.25 -12.34
CA VAL A 466 -16.78 -17.43 -10.91
C VAL A 466 -15.88 -18.63 -10.60
N SER A 467 -15.67 -19.55 -11.55
CA SER A 467 -14.84 -20.75 -11.36
C SER A 467 -13.36 -20.56 -11.74
N SER A 468 -12.94 -19.37 -12.18
CA SER A 468 -11.55 -19.05 -12.53
C SER A 468 -11.11 -17.72 -11.92
N PRO A 469 -9.79 -17.48 -11.77
CA PRO A 469 -9.29 -16.14 -11.47
C PRO A 469 -9.76 -15.17 -12.57
N LEU A 470 -10.54 -14.17 -12.19
CA LEU A 470 -11.08 -13.16 -13.09
C LEU A 470 -9.91 -12.35 -13.67
N LYS A 471 -9.88 -12.18 -14.98
CA LYS A 471 -8.95 -11.28 -15.67
C LYS A 471 -9.64 -9.99 -16.05
N GLU A 472 -8.87 -8.92 -16.21
CA GLU A 472 -9.38 -7.61 -16.68
C GLU A 472 -10.13 -7.75 -18.02
N GLU A 473 -9.65 -8.63 -18.91
CA GLU A 473 -10.27 -8.92 -20.20
C GLU A 473 -11.69 -9.52 -20.09
N ASP A 474 -12.00 -10.23 -19.01
CA ASP A 474 -13.27 -10.93 -18.84
C ASP A 474 -14.42 -9.92 -18.60
N LEU A 475 -14.17 -8.93 -17.72
CA LEU A 475 -15.12 -7.83 -17.49
C LEU A 475 -15.26 -6.96 -18.73
N GLY A 476 -14.15 -6.67 -19.43
CA GLY A 476 -14.17 -5.93 -20.68
C GLY A 476 -14.98 -6.64 -21.77
N ARG A 477 -14.91 -7.98 -21.84
CA ARG A 477 -15.73 -8.77 -22.77
C ARG A 477 -17.23 -8.64 -22.47
N ALA A 478 -17.64 -8.74 -21.20
CA ALA A 478 -19.04 -8.60 -20.81
C ALA A 478 -19.61 -7.21 -21.19
N LEU A 479 -18.81 -6.16 -21.02
CA LEU A 479 -19.17 -4.80 -21.40
C LEU A 479 -19.30 -4.61 -22.91
N ARG A 480 -18.40 -5.21 -23.71
CA ARG A 480 -18.51 -5.17 -25.18
C ARG A 480 -19.76 -5.88 -25.68
N ILE A 481 -20.11 -7.02 -25.10
CA ILE A 481 -21.34 -7.75 -25.45
C ILE A 481 -22.57 -6.89 -25.13
N SER A 482 -22.57 -6.26 -23.95
CA SER A 482 -23.64 -5.34 -23.54
C SER A 482 -23.76 -4.14 -24.51
N HIS A 483 -22.62 -3.58 -24.94
CA HIS A 483 -22.58 -2.48 -25.89
C HIS A 483 -23.20 -2.84 -27.25
N GLU A 484 -22.79 -3.96 -27.86
CA GLU A 484 -23.34 -4.35 -29.17
C GLU A 484 -24.82 -4.74 -29.08
N ALA A 485 -25.25 -5.40 -28.00
CA ALA A 485 -26.66 -5.75 -27.79
C ALA A 485 -27.58 -4.51 -27.74
N LEU A 486 -27.15 -3.44 -27.07
CA LEU A 486 -27.87 -2.16 -27.06
C LEU A 486 -27.93 -1.51 -28.45
N ARG A 487 -26.86 -1.62 -29.25
CA ARG A 487 -26.82 -1.11 -30.62
C ARG A 487 -27.72 -1.89 -31.55
N GLU A 488 -27.70 -3.22 -31.47
CA GLU A 488 -28.59 -4.09 -32.23
C GLU A 488 -30.06 -3.79 -31.92
N LYS A 489 -30.41 -3.64 -30.63
CA LYS A 489 -31.76 -3.26 -30.21
C LYS A 489 -32.15 -1.86 -30.72
N SER A 490 -31.21 -0.92 -30.74
CA SER A 490 -31.42 0.41 -31.30
C SER A 490 -31.69 0.36 -32.81
N ARG A 491 -30.92 -0.43 -33.57
CA ARG A 491 -31.11 -0.65 -35.01
C ARG A 491 -32.44 -1.34 -35.31
N ALA A 492 -32.84 -2.33 -34.51
CA ALA A 492 -34.04 -3.13 -34.74
C ALA A 492 -35.35 -2.34 -34.48
N THR A 493 -35.36 -1.45 -33.49
CA THR A 493 -36.58 -0.74 -33.07
C THR A 493 -36.64 0.72 -33.55
N GLY A 494 -35.52 1.25 -34.07
CA GLY A 494 -35.40 2.66 -34.46
C GLY A 494 -35.37 3.65 -33.28
N ARG A 495 -35.37 3.15 -32.03
CA ARG A 495 -35.21 3.96 -30.81
C ARG A 495 -33.73 3.99 -30.42
N ARG A 496 -33.29 5.04 -29.71
CA ARG A 496 -31.91 5.12 -29.18
C ARG A 496 -31.87 4.55 -27.77
N TYR A 497 -31.19 3.42 -27.59
CA TYR A 497 -30.88 2.86 -26.27
C TYR A 497 -29.46 3.23 -25.88
N GLY A 498 -29.27 3.66 -24.65
CA GLY A 498 -27.94 3.77 -24.08
C GLY A 498 -28.00 3.90 -22.58
N VAL A 499 -26.87 3.62 -21.93
CA VAL A 499 -26.76 3.63 -20.48
C VAL A 499 -25.44 4.26 -20.01
N THR A 500 -25.44 4.81 -18.81
CA THR A 500 -24.25 5.02 -17.99
C THR A 500 -24.22 3.91 -16.94
N LEU A 501 -23.04 3.43 -16.57
CA LEU A 501 -22.96 2.32 -15.61
C LEU A 501 -21.64 2.33 -14.86
N ALA A 502 -21.68 1.83 -13.63
CA ALA A 502 -20.50 1.36 -12.92
C ALA A 502 -20.71 -0.12 -12.57
N VAL A 503 -19.74 -0.95 -12.93
CA VAL A 503 -19.72 -2.38 -12.62
C VAL A 503 -18.48 -2.69 -11.80
N GLY A 504 -18.65 -3.56 -10.81
CA GLY A 504 -17.60 -4.02 -9.92
C GLY A 504 -17.73 -5.51 -9.66
N VAL A 505 -16.61 -6.21 -9.69
CA VAL A 505 -16.49 -7.61 -9.29
C VAL A 505 -15.40 -7.70 -8.23
N LEU A 506 -15.81 -8.08 -7.02
CA LEU A 506 -14.89 -8.36 -5.93
C LEU A 506 -14.52 -9.85 -5.96
N GLN A 507 -13.23 -10.13 -6.12
CA GLN A 507 -12.69 -11.48 -6.05
C GLN A 507 -11.40 -11.46 -5.24
N ASP A 508 -11.31 -12.33 -4.23
CA ASP A 508 -10.22 -12.35 -3.25
C ASP A 508 -10.03 -10.98 -2.56
N ARG A 509 -8.89 -10.34 -2.80
CA ARG A 509 -8.56 -8.99 -2.32
C ARG A 509 -8.65 -7.92 -3.42
N TRP A 510 -9.12 -8.29 -4.61
CA TRP A 510 -9.11 -7.43 -5.78
C TRP A 510 -10.53 -7.03 -6.15
N PHE A 511 -10.73 -5.73 -6.28
CA PHE A 511 -11.94 -5.18 -6.84
C PHE A 511 -11.66 -4.75 -8.27
N TYR A 512 -12.18 -5.52 -9.22
CA TYR A 512 -12.15 -5.22 -10.64
C TYR A 512 -13.35 -4.35 -10.94
N PHE A 513 -13.16 -3.22 -11.61
CA PHE A 513 -14.27 -2.34 -11.92
C PHE A 513 -14.09 -1.62 -13.24
N ALA A 514 -15.20 -1.15 -13.77
CA ALA A 514 -15.25 -0.28 -14.94
C ALA A 514 -16.40 0.72 -14.78
N SER A 515 -16.22 1.89 -15.37
CA SER A 515 -17.22 2.96 -15.38
C SER A 515 -17.44 3.46 -16.80
N VAL A 516 -18.68 3.80 -17.11
CA VAL A 516 -19.10 4.32 -18.41
C VAL A 516 -19.95 5.56 -18.19
N GLY A 517 -19.60 6.64 -18.89
CA GLY A 517 -20.26 7.93 -18.76
C GLY A 517 -19.90 8.64 -17.45
N ASP A 518 -20.91 9.10 -16.71
CA ASP A 518 -20.80 9.83 -15.46
C ASP A 518 -21.04 8.97 -14.20
N ALA A 519 -21.19 7.65 -14.37
CA ALA A 519 -21.17 6.72 -13.25
C ALA A 519 -19.76 6.63 -12.65
N ARG A 520 -19.68 6.56 -11.32
CA ARG A 520 -18.42 6.66 -10.59
C ARG A 520 -18.25 5.55 -9.57
N VAL A 521 -16.98 5.20 -9.34
CA VAL A 521 -16.52 4.26 -8.33
C VAL A 521 -15.63 5.00 -7.35
N TYR A 522 -15.93 4.91 -6.06
CA TYR A 522 -15.18 5.53 -4.99
C TYR A 522 -14.70 4.49 -3.97
N ARG A 523 -13.59 4.83 -3.29
CA ARG A 523 -13.10 4.16 -2.09
C ARG A 523 -13.03 5.14 -0.94
N PHE A 524 -13.65 4.81 0.17
CA PHE A 524 -13.46 5.48 1.45
C PHE A 524 -12.51 4.66 2.33
N ARG A 525 -11.43 5.28 2.77
CA ARG A 525 -10.44 4.67 3.70
C ARG A 525 -9.97 5.74 4.67
N GLU A 526 -9.96 5.43 5.97
CA GLU A 526 -9.37 6.28 7.02
C GLU A 526 -9.85 7.76 6.98
N GLY A 527 -11.14 7.99 6.68
CA GLY A 527 -11.67 9.35 6.61
C GLY A 527 -11.51 10.04 5.25
N HIS A 528 -10.81 9.42 4.30
CA HIS A 528 -10.57 9.96 2.97
C HIS A 528 -11.41 9.25 1.91
N LEU A 529 -12.23 10.01 1.16
CA LEU A 529 -12.91 9.51 -0.03
C LEU A 529 -12.06 9.79 -1.28
N GLU A 530 -11.70 8.73 -1.99
CA GLU A 530 -10.98 8.75 -3.25
C GLU A 530 -11.88 8.28 -4.38
N GLN A 531 -11.92 9.02 -5.49
CA GLN A 531 -12.55 8.55 -6.72
C GLN A 531 -11.57 7.66 -7.48
N LEU A 532 -11.95 6.41 -7.71
CA LEU A 532 -11.14 5.43 -8.43
C LEU A 532 -11.39 5.49 -9.94
N SER A 533 -12.64 5.73 -10.34
CA SER A 533 -13.05 5.80 -11.75
C SER A 533 -12.61 7.09 -12.43
N ARG A 534 -12.30 7.00 -13.72
CA ARG A 534 -12.13 8.14 -14.62
C ARG A 534 -13.48 8.52 -15.23
N ASP A 535 -13.84 9.79 -15.15
CA ASP A 535 -15.14 10.29 -15.61
C ASP A 535 -15.08 10.57 -17.13
N GLN A 536 -16.06 10.07 -17.89
CA GLN A 536 -16.19 10.30 -19.33
C GLN A 536 -17.13 11.47 -19.59
N SER A 537 -16.77 12.65 -19.07
CA SER A 537 -17.49 13.90 -19.25
C SER A 537 -16.57 15.03 -19.74
N VAL A 538 -17.18 16.02 -20.39
CA VAL A 538 -16.45 17.16 -20.98
C VAL A 538 -15.65 17.91 -19.91
N VAL A 539 -16.21 18.06 -18.72
CA VAL A 539 -15.57 18.77 -17.62
C VAL A 539 -14.38 18.01 -17.05
N TRP A 540 -14.46 16.67 -16.98
CA TRP A 540 -13.33 15.86 -16.56
C TRP A 540 -12.17 15.96 -17.55
N THR A 541 -12.44 15.90 -18.86
CA THR A 541 -11.41 16.09 -19.90
C THR A 541 -10.69 17.43 -19.75
N LEU A 542 -11.44 18.50 -19.48
CA LEU A 542 -10.87 19.84 -19.25
C LEU A 542 -10.03 19.92 -17.97
N MET A 543 -10.40 19.19 -16.92
CA MET A 543 -9.60 19.10 -15.69
C MET A 543 -8.28 18.37 -15.91
N GLU A 544 -8.29 17.24 -16.64
CA GLU A 544 -7.07 16.47 -16.92
C GLU A 544 -6.07 17.25 -17.78
N GLN A 545 -6.56 18.12 -18.66
CA GLN A 545 -5.75 19.02 -19.47
C GLN A 545 -5.21 20.22 -18.67
N GLY A 546 -5.52 20.33 -17.37
CA GLY A 546 -5.13 21.45 -16.51
C GLY A 546 -5.86 22.76 -16.83
N LEU A 547 -6.91 22.71 -17.67
CA LEU A 547 -7.68 23.89 -18.09
C LEU A 547 -8.74 24.29 -17.07
N LEU A 548 -9.10 23.38 -16.15
CA LEU A 548 -10.02 23.63 -15.05
C LEU A 548 -9.46 23.07 -13.74
N SER A 549 -9.51 23.88 -12.67
CA SER A 549 -9.36 23.38 -11.30
C SER A 549 -10.60 22.59 -10.87
N ARG A 550 -10.44 21.73 -9.84
CA ARG A 550 -11.56 20.99 -9.22
C ARG A 550 -12.73 21.90 -8.83
N ASP A 551 -12.46 23.10 -8.32
CA ASP A 551 -13.50 24.05 -7.92
C ASP A 551 -14.20 24.73 -9.11
N GLN A 552 -13.48 24.97 -10.21
CA GLN A 552 -14.09 25.52 -11.43
C GLN A 552 -14.95 24.47 -12.14
N ALA A 553 -14.50 23.22 -12.17
CA ALA A 553 -15.24 22.09 -12.71
C ALA A 553 -16.63 21.93 -12.05
N ARG A 554 -16.70 22.10 -10.72
CA ARG A 554 -17.95 22.03 -9.94
C ARG A 554 -19.02 23.02 -10.42
N ARG A 555 -18.61 24.21 -10.88
CA ARG A 555 -19.53 25.28 -11.31
C ARG A 555 -19.67 25.36 -12.82
N HIS A 556 -19.05 24.44 -13.55
CA HIS A 556 -18.98 24.51 -15.00
C HIS A 556 -20.37 24.24 -15.63
N PRO A 557 -20.80 25.02 -16.64
CA PRO A 557 -22.10 24.82 -17.29
C PRO A 557 -22.25 23.45 -17.96
N LEU A 558 -21.15 22.87 -18.42
CA LEU A 558 -21.12 21.57 -19.12
C LEU A 558 -20.90 20.37 -18.18
N ARG A 559 -21.03 20.54 -16.86
CA ARG A 559 -20.72 19.47 -15.87
C ARG A 559 -21.56 18.19 -15.99
N ASN A 560 -22.71 18.26 -16.68
CA ASN A 560 -23.57 17.11 -16.94
C ASN A 560 -23.47 16.61 -18.40
N VAL A 561 -22.48 17.09 -19.17
CA VAL A 561 -22.31 16.68 -20.56
C VAL A 561 -21.36 15.50 -20.61
N ILE A 562 -21.94 14.32 -20.83
CA ILE A 562 -21.24 13.06 -20.96
C ILE A 562 -20.66 12.96 -22.38
N THR A 563 -19.40 12.53 -22.49
CA THR A 563 -18.71 12.35 -23.78
C THR A 563 -18.89 10.95 -24.37
N PHE A 564 -19.40 10.01 -23.57
CA PHE A 564 -19.59 8.62 -23.98
C PHE A 564 -20.74 7.92 -23.24
N CYS A 565 -21.56 7.13 -23.96
CA CYS A 565 -22.57 6.26 -23.37
C CYS A 565 -22.56 4.87 -24.02
N LEU A 566 -22.73 3.83 -23.20
CA LEU A 566 -22.82 2.47 -23.73
C LEU A 566 -24.03 2.36 -24.69
N GLY A 567 -23.85 1.77 -25.87
CA GLY A 567 -24.90 1.56 -26.87
C GLY A 567 -25.14 2.72 -27.85
N LYS A 568 -24.59 3.92 -27.62
CA LYS A 568 -24.79 5.09 -28.51
C LYS A 568 -23.62 5.38 -29.44
N ASP A 569 -22.39 5.19 -28.97
CA ASP A 569 -21.18 5.54 -29.70
C ASP A 569 -20.68 4.39 -30.58
N GLU A 570 -19.89 4.68 -31.64
CA GLU A 570 -19.52 3.68 -32.66
C GLU A 570 -18.28 2.85 -32.31
N GLU A 571 -17.28 3.47 -31.68
CA GLU A 571 -16.03 2.83 -31.27
C GLU A 571 -15.79 3.09 -29.79
N TRP A 572 -15.59 2.01 -29.03
CA TRP A 572 -15.31 2.07 -27.60
C TRP A 572 -14.54 0.85 -27.15
N GLU A 573 -13.58 1.07 -26.26
CA GLU A 573 -12.89 0.01 -25.55
C GLU A 573 -13.04 0.23 -24.03
N PRO A 574 -13.52 -0.79 -23.29
CA PRO A 574 -13.70 -0.68 -21.85
C PRO A 574 -12.36 -0.55 -21.14
N GLU A 575 -12.20 0.52 -20.37
CA GLU A 575 -11.09 0.67 -19.43
C GLU A 575 -11.44 -0.05 -18.12
N VAL A 576 -11.00 -1.31 -18.02
CA VAL A 576 -11.13 -2.09 -16.79
C VAL A 576 -9.94 -1.81 -15.89
N GLN A 577 -10.23 -1.47 -14.64
CA GLN A 577 -9.22 -1.20 -13.62
C GLN A 577 -9.38 -2.19 -12.47
N ARG A 578 -8.32 -2.37 -11.68
CA ARG A 578 -8.38 -3.17 -10.45
C ARG A 578 -7.67 -2.47 -9.31
N VAL A 579 -8.24 -2.60 -8.11
CA VAL A 579 -7.62 -2.10 -6.88
C VAL A 579 -7.59 -3.18 -5.81
N ALA A 580 -6.55 -3.15 -4.98
CA ALA A 580 -6.50 -3.99 -3.80
C ALA A 580 -7.39 -3.39 -2.69
N VAL A 581 -8.32 -4.19 -2.20
CA VAL A 581 -9.23 -3.86 -1.10
C VAL A 581 -8.64 -4.31 0.23
N GLN A 582 -8.85 -3.49 1.26
CA GLN A 582 -8.43 -3.75 2.62
C GLN A 582 -9.65 -3.82 3.56
N ARG A 583 -9.44 -4.37 4.76
CA ARG A 583 -10.46 -4.37 5.79
C ARG A 583 -10.84 -2.93 6.14
N ASN A 584 -12.14 -2.67 6.30
CA ASN A 584 -12.76 -1.35 6.53
C ASN A 584 -12.74 -0.38 5.34
N ASP A 585 -12.30 -0.80 4.14
CA ASP A 585 -12.59 -0.03 2.93
C ASP A 585 -14.11 -0.02 2.68
N TRP A 586 -14.64 1.15 2.31
CA TRP A 586 -15.99 1.23 1.75
C TRP A 586 -15.87 1.51 0.26
N LEU A 587 -16.43 0.63 -0.54
CA LEU A 587 -16.55 0.83 -1.97
C LEU A 587 -17.94 1.37 -2.26
N LEU A 588 -18.01 2.44 -3.05
CA LEU A 588 -19.26 3.05 -3.45
C LEU A 588 -19.31 3.13 -4.97
N LEU A 589 -20.35 2.54 -5.55
CA LEU A 589 -20.70 2.68 -6.96
C LEU A 589 -21.99 3.50 -7.02
N CYS A 590 -22.01 4.53 -7.86
CA CYS A 590 -23.18 5.37 -8.03
C CYS A 590 -23.24 5.95 -9.44
N THR A 591 -24.45 6.08 -9.96
CA THR A 591 -24.80 6.89 -11.13
C THR A 591 -24.77 8.37 -10.74
N ASP A 592 -24.43 9.27 -11.67
CA ASP A 592 -24.26 10.73 -11.47
C ASP A 592 -23.13 11.18 -10.48
N GLY A 593 -22.69 10.30 -9.56
CA GLY A 593 -21.62 10.48 -8.56
C GLY A 593 -21.98 11.20 -7.24
N LEU A 594 -20.99 11.63 -6.45
CA LEU A 594 -21.21 12.36 -5.19
C LEU A 594 -20.84 13.86 -5.34
N TRP A 595 -21.82 14.75 -5.50
CA TRP A 595 -21.55 16.17 -5.79
C TRP A 595 -21.76 17.16 -4.63
N GLU A 596 -22.51 16.80 -3.58
CA GLU A 596 -22.74 17.68 -2.40
C GLU A 596 -22.53 17.00 -1.02
N MET A 597 -22.39 15.68 -0.95
CA MET A 597 -22.35 14.93 0.33
C MET A 597 -20.95 14.80 0.94
N LEU A 598 -19.94 15.50 0.41
CA LEU A 598 -18.52 15.35 0.78
C LEU A 598 -17.86 16.62 1.32
N SER A 599 -18.66 17.64 1.65
CA SER A 599 -18.21 18.87 2.32
C SER A 599 -18.48 18.81 3.81
#